data_AF-A0A7Y2YW17-F1
#
_entry.id   AF-A0A7Y2YW17-F1
#
_cell.length_a   1.000
_cell.length_b   1.000
_cell.length_c   1.000
_cell.angle_alpha   90.00
_cell.angle_beta   90.00
_cell.angle_gamma   90.00
#
_symmetry.space_group_name_H-M   'P 1'
#
loop_
_entity.id
_entity.type
_entity.pdbx_description
1 polymer ?
#
loop_
_entity_poly.entity_id
_entity_poly.type
_entity_poly.pdbx_seq_one_letter_code
_entity_poly.pdbx_strand_id
1 'polypeptide(L)'
;MSRRNSPVPEWIPPDLPAAPGVYQFEDTLGNPIYVGKSVNLRRRVRGYFYGGGPKDDRMALMVRLARRVELFPAGTDLEAKLEEADRIERFRPAFNKALKNRSKGWYIEADLGSPFPRLRVISRPRRPRARHFGPYRGRRQPAEVVVLLEKILRLRSCSGAIRPDPDASPCLQHGIDQCTAPCVTLVGINVYRAQVREAVRLLEDPAYL
;
A
#
# COMPACT_ATOMS: atom_id res chain seq x y z
N MET A 1 19.60 43.74 17.39
CA MET A 1 18.97 42.96 16.30
C MET A 1 20.02 42.58 15.28
N SER A 2 20.39 41.30 15.19
CA SER A 2 21.14 40.75 14.05
C SER A 2 20.77 39.27 13.93
N ARG A 3 20.03 38.91 12.88
CA ARG A 3 19.76 37.50 12.56
C ARG A 3 21.06 36.92 12.04
N ARG A 4 21.83 36.24 12.90
CA ARG A 4 22.98 35.45 12.45
C ARG A 4 22.43 34.39 11.48
N ASN A 5 22.69 34.56 10.18
CA ASN A 5 22.55 33.48 9.21
C ASN A 5 23.48 32.36 9.69
N SER A 6 22.93 31.19 10.01
CA SER A 6 23.77 30.01 10.17
C SER A 6 24.42 29.72 8.83
N PRO A 7 25.75 29.52 8.77
CA PRO A 7 26.41 29.16 7.53
C PRO A 7 25.80 27.85 7.01
N VAL A 8 25.56 27.79 5.69
CA VAL A 8 25.15 26.55 5.04
C VAL A 8 26.27 25.53 5.26
N PRO A 9 25.97 24.33 5.81
CA PRO A 9 27.00 23.34 6.03
C PRO A 9 27.71 22.91 4.74
N GLU A 10 29.01 22.61 4.83
CA GLU A 10 29.84 22.21 3.68
C GLU A 10 29.36 20.92 3.00
N TRP A 11 28.66 20.05 3.73
CA TRP A 11 28.08 18.82 3.19
C TRP A 11 26.89 19.06 2.25
N ILE A 12 26.41 20.29 2.13
CA ILE A 12 25.39 20.66 1.14
C ILE A 12 26.07 20.95 -0.19
N PRO A 13 25.68 20.25 -1.28
CA PRO A 13 26.23 20.52 -2.59
C PRO A 13 26.05 21.99 -2.98
N PRO A 14 27.08 22.68 -3.51
CA PRO A 14 26.96 24.07 -3.94
C PRO A 14 25.95 24.23 -5.09
N ASP A 15 25.92 23.24 -5.99
CA ASP A 15 25.13 23.23 -7.22
C ASP A 15 23.80 22.49 -7.07
N LEU A 16 22.92 23.05 -6.25
CA LEU A 16 21.56 22.53 -6.12
C LEU A 16 20.73 22.85 -7.38
N PRO A 17 19.97 21.90 -7.95
CA PRO A 17 19.13 22.16 -9.11
C PRO A 17 17.96 23.09 -8.77
N ALA A 18 17.66 24.03 -9.66
CA ALA A 18 16.48 24.90 -9.56
C ALA A 18 15.26 24.26 -10.27
N ALA A 19 14.99 22.99 -9.95
CA ALA A 19 13.97 22.17 -10.61
C ALA A 19 13.04 21.48 -9.59
N PRO A 20 11.88 20.95 -10.04
CA PRO A 20 11.08 20.05 -9.25
C PRO A 20 11.83 18.78 -8.88
N GLY A 21 11.46 18.16 -7.76
CA GLY A 21 12.02 16.88 -7.34
C GLY A 21 11.87 16.62 -5.85
N VAL A 22 12.58 15.58 -5.39
CA VAL A 22 12.60 15.12 -4.01
C VAL A 22 13.97 15.37 -3.39
N TYR A 23 14.01 15.76 -2.11
CA TYR A 23 15.21 15.85 -1.30
C TYR A 23 15.10 14.91 -0.09
N GLN A 24 16.21 14.26 0.24
CA GLN A 24 16.33 13.29 1.33
C GLN A 24 17.48 13.68 2.24
N PHE A 25 17.19 14.04 3.48
CA PHE A 25 18.22 14.25 4.50
C PHE A 25 18.56 12.93 5.19
N GLU A 26 19.86 12.73 5.42
CA GLU A 26 20.42 11.53 6.04
C GLU A 26 21.23 11.87 7.28
N ASP A 27 21.31 10.94 8.23
CA ASP A 27 22.18 11.05 9.42
C ASP A 27 23.64 10.70 9.13
N THR A 28 24.48 10.65 10.17
CA THR A 28 25.90 10.26 10.09
C THR A 28 26.13 8.84 9.56
N LEU A 29 25.13 7.96 9.66
CA LEU A 29 25.21 6.56 9.27
C LEU A 29 24.62 6.34 7.86
N GLY A 30 24.14 7.40 7.19
CA GLY A 30 23.50 7.33 5.89
C GLY A 30 22.02 6.89 5.95
N ASN A 31 21.40 6.87 7.13
CA ASN A 31 19.97 6.53 7.21
C ASN A 31 19.11 7.73 6.81
N PRO A 32 18.08 7.55 5.96
CA PRO A 32 17.13 8.61 5.67
C PRO A 32 16.35 9.02 6.92
N ILE A 33 16.52 10.28 7.34
CA ILE A 33 15.86 10.85 8.51
C ILE A 33 14.69 11.77 8.13
N TYR A 34 14.71 12.34 6.93
CA TYR A 34 13.61 13.14 6.38
C TYR A 34 13.59 13.13 4.86
N VAL A 35 12.40 13.02 4.26
CA VAL A 35 12.17 13.14 2.82
C VAL A 35 11.13 14.23 2.56
N GLY A 36 11.33 15.07 1.56
CA GLY A 36 10.32 16.03 1.11
C GLY A 36 10.43 16.35 -0.37
N LYS A 37 9.35 16.87 -0.96
CA LYS A 37 9.35 17.37 -2.35
C LYS A 37 9.44 18.88 -2.45
N SER A 38 9.86 19.37 -3.61
CA SER A 38 9.75 20.78 -3.98
C SER A 38 9.56 20.95 -5.47
N VAL A 39 8.97 22.08 -5.88
CA VAL A 39 9.05 22.58 -7.26
C VAL A 39 10.39 23.28 -7.56
N ASN A 40 11.18 23.58 -6.52
CA ASN A 40 12.51 24.17 -6.63
C ASN A 40 13.41 23.67 -5.50
N LEU A 41 14.17 22.61 -5.77
CA LEU A 41 15.05 21.94 -4.81
C LEU A 41 16.06 22.91 -4.17
N ARG A 42 16.72 23.75 -4.97
CA ARG A 42 17.67 24.78 -4.49
C ARG A 42 17.07 25.67 -3.41
N ARG A 43 15.93 26.29 -3.70
CA ARG A 43 15.26 27.20 -2.76
C ARG A 43 14.83 26.45 -1.50
N ARG A 44 14.32 25.23 -1.66
CA ARG A 44 13.79 24.44 -0.53
C ARG A 44 14.88 23.98 0.42
N VAL A 45 15.95 23.39 -0.09
CA VAL A 45 17.08 22.90 0.72
C VAL A 45 17.77 24.06 1.44
N ARG A 46 18.08 25.14 0.72
CA ARG A 46 18.66 26.36 1.32
C ARG A 46 17.76 26.97 2.40
N GLY A 47 16.45 26.89 2.23
CA GLY A 47 15.47 27.40 3.19
C GLY A 47 15.55 26.77 4.59
N TYR A 48 16.19 25.62 4.75
CA TYR A 48 16.43 25.03 6.08
C TYR A 48 17.55 25.74 6.88
N PHE A 49 18.42 26.51 6.22
CA PHE A 49 19.62 27.09 6.84
C PHE A 49 19.61 28.63 6.88
N TYR A 50 18.90 29.27 5.96
CA TYR A 50 18.79 30.74 5.92
C TYR A 50 17.58 31.28 6.68
N GLY A 51 17.64 32.55 7.07
CA GLY A 51 16.46 33.32 7.53
C GLY A 51 15.90 32.96 8.91
N GLY A 52 16.63 32.16 9.70
CA GLY A 52 16.23 31.68 11.02
C GLY A 52 15.86 30.20 11.07
N GLY A 53 15.97 29.47 9.95
CA GLY A 53 15.75 28.03 9.90
C GLY A 53 14.30 27.61 10.21
N PRO A 54 14.05 26.31 10.45
CA PRO A 54 12.74 25.82 10.85
C PRO A 54 12.32 26.42 12.20
N LYS A 55 11.09 26.93 12.26
CA LYS A 55 10.48 27.41 13.52
C LYS A 55 9.94 26.29 14.41
N ASP A 56 9.77 25.10 13.84
CA ASP A 56 9.28 23.90 14.52
C ASP A 56 10.48 23.13 15.10
N ASP A 57 10.47 22.88 16.41
CA ASP A 57 11.58 22.25 17.13
C ASP A 57 11.97 20.89 16.57
N ARG A 58 10.98 20.11 16.12
CA ARG A 58 11.21 18.80 15.50
C ARG A 58 11.97 18.94 14.18
N MET A 59 11.62 19.90 13.33
CA MET A 59 12.37 20.18 12.10
C MET A 59 13.74 20.82 12.39
N ALA A 60 13.86 21.65 13.42
CA ALA A 60 15.16 22.19 13.84
C ALA A 60 16.11 21.07 14.29
N LEU A 61 15.60 20.08 15.05
CA LEU A 61 16.36 18.89 15.43
C LEU A 61 16.75 18.04 14.21
N MET A 62 15.83 17.83 13.26
CA MET A 62 16.13 17.13 12.00
C MET A 62 17.33 17.75 11.28
N VAL A 63 17.32 19.08 11.10
CA VAL A 63 18.42 19.81 10.45
C VAL A 63 19.73 19.67 11.21
N ARG A 64 19.69 19.66 12.55
CA ARG A 64 20.89 19.47 13.38
C ARG A 64 21.49 18.06 13.27
N LEU A 65 20.65 17.04 13.05
CA LEU A 65 21.09 15.64 12.90
C LEU A 65 21.54 15.32 11.47
N ALA A 66 21.01 16.03 10.47
CA ALA A 66 21.37 15.83 9.07
C ALA A 66 22.87 16.04 8.83
N ARG A 67 23.46 15.15 8.04
CA ARG A 67 24.86 15.20 7.60
C ARG A 67 25.04 15.07 6.10
N ARG A 68 23.98 14.71 5.39
CA ARG A 68 23.95 14.62 3.94
C ARG A 68 22.56 14.95 3.43
N VAL A 69 22.50 15.48 2.21
CA VAL A 69 21.26 15.63 1.46
C VAL A 69 21.43 15.00 0.09
N GLU A 70 20.54 14.10 -0.25
CA GLU A 70 20.43 13.49 -1.57
C GLU A 70 19.26 14.12 -2.34
N LEU A 71 19.43 14.31 -3.65
CA LEU A 71 18.49 15.03 -4.50
C LEU A 71 18.08 14.17 -5.69
N PHE A 72 16.78 14.15 -5.96
CA PHE A 72 16.17 13.42 -7.06
C PHE A 72 15.34 14.39 -7.90
N PRO A 73 15.95 15.04 -8.91
CA PRO A 73 15.22 15.89 -9.83
C PRO A 73 14.11 15.10 -10.55
N ALA A 74 12.96 15.73 -10.74
CA ALA A 74 11.82 15.17 -11.46
C ALA A 74 11.43 16.11 -12.62
N GLY A 75 10.86 15.54 -13.68
CA GLY A 75 10.35 16.31 -14.81
C GLY A 75 9.06 17.05 -14.47
N THR A 76 8.26 16.52 -13.55
CA THR A 76 6.97 17.12 -13.14
C THR A 76 6.73 17.12 -11.63
N ASP A 77 5.80 17.96 -11.15
CA ASP A 77 5.36 17.94 -9.74
C ASP A 77 4.65 16.62 -9.38
N LEU A 78 4.01 15.96 -10.35
CA LEU A 78 3.37 14.67 -10.15
C LEU A 78 4.42 13.57 -9.92
N GLU A 79 5.46 13.51 -10.74
CA GLU A 79 6.58 12.60 -10.54
C GLU A 79 7.25 12.83 -9.19
N ALA A 80 7.53 14.08 -8.82
CA ALA A 80 8.10 14.42 -7.52
C ALA A 80 7.20 13.95 -6.35
N LYS A 81 5.88 14.04 -6.49
CA LYS A 81 4.91 13.53 -5.49
C LYS A 81 4.95 12.01 -5.37
N LEU A 82 5.03 11.29 -6.48
CA LEU A 82 5.06 9.83 -6.49
C LEU A 82 6.36 9.31 -5.87
N GLU A 83 7.49 9.88 -6.28
CA GLU A 83 8.82 9.54 -5.75
C GLU A 83 8.94 9.86 -4.25
N GLU A 84 8.40 11.00 -3.79
CA GLU A 84 8.36 11.35 -2.36
C GLU A 84 7.56 10.31 -1.57
N ALA A 85 6.39 9.93 -2.07
CA ALA A 85 5.53 8.95 -1.41
C ALA A 85 6.20 7.57 -1.32
N ASP A 86 6.84 7.11 -2.40
CA ASP A 86 7.56 5.83 -2.43
C ASP A 86 8.70 5.79 -1.39
N ARG A 87 9.53 6.85 -1.35
CA ARG A 87 10.64 6.95 -0.39
C ARG A 87 10.18 7.02 1.05
N ILE A 88 9.12 7.78 1.34
CA ILE A 88 8.55 7.84 2.68
C ILE A 88 8.02 6.46 3.10
N GLU A 89 7.38 5.72 2.20
CA GLU A 89 6.88 4.37 2.50
C GLU A 89 8.02 3.37 2.70
N ARG A 90 9.05 3.43 1.85
CA ARG A 90 10.21 2.54 1.87
C ARG A 90 11.08 2.74 3.11
N PHE A 91 11.44 3.98 3.43
CA PHE A 91 12.43 4.28 4.47
C PHE A 91 11.82 4.67 5.82
N ARG A 92 10.56 5.09 5.83
CA ARG A 92 9.83 5.56 7.03
C ARG A 92 10.66 6.52 7.89
N PRO A 93 11.16 7.63 7.33
CA PRO A 93 12.11 8.49 8.02
C PRO A 93 11.52 9.06 9.31
N ALA A 94 12.33 9.09 10.37
CA ALA A 94 11.86 9.42 11.72
C ALA A 94 11.19 10.80 11.84
N PHE A 95 11.59 11.77 11.01
CA PHE A 95 11.08 13.14 11.06
C PHE A 95 9.89 13.39 10.13
N ASN A 96 9.64 12.53 9.14
CA ASN A 96 8.40 12.61 8.37
C ASN A 96 7.19 12.39 9.30
N LYS A 97 6.16 13.22 9.15
CA LYS A 97 4.89 12.92 9.81
C LYS A 97 4.40 11.59 9.23
N ALA A 98 4.03 10.65 10.10
CA ALA A 98 3.38 9.43 9.66
C ALA A 98 2.25 9.80 8.70
N LEU A 99 2.26 9.23 7.50
CA LEU A 99 1.22 9.47 6.51
C LEU A 99 -0.13 9.22 7.20
N LYS A 100 -0.89 10.29 7.49
CA LYS A 100 -2.21 10.22 8.17
C LYS A 100 -3.16 9.32 7.39
N ASN A 101 -2.95 9.22 6.09
CA ASN A 101 -3.53 8.24 5.20
C ASN A 101 -2.45 7.26 4.73
N ARG A 102 -1.98 6.37 5.61
CA ARG A 102 -1.66 5.03 5.13
C ARG A 102 -2.96 4.56 4.49
N SER A 103 -2.99 4.42 3.17
CA SER A 103 -4.17 3.83 2.54
C SER A 103 -4.36 2.48 3.22
N LYS A 104 -5.39 2.36 4.08
CA LYS A 104 -5.87 1.07 4.53
C LYS A 104 -6.51 0.47 3.29
N GLY A 105 -5.65 -0.07 2.43
CA GLY A 105 -6.07 -0.74 1.22
C GLY A 105 -7.05 -1.82 1.60
N TRP A 106 -8.13 -1.91 0.85
CA TRP A 106 -8.95 -3.11 0.86
C TRP A 106 -8.31 -4.12 -0.08
N TYR A 107 -8.46 -5.40 0.23
CA TYR A 107 -7.91 -6.49 -0.54
C TYR A 107 -8.97 -7.56 -0.70
N ILE A 108 -8.97 -8.24 -1.84
CA ILE A 108 -9.64 -9.53 -1.98
C ILE A 108 -8.66 -10.58 -1.52
N GLU A 109 -9.05 -11.42 -0.58
CA GLU A 109 -8.25 -12.52 -0.04
C GLU A 109 -8.87 -13.86 -0.46
N ALA A 110 -8.04 -14.75 -0.98
CA ALA A 110 -8.39 -16.15 -1.26
C ALA A 110 -7.52 -17.07 -0.38
N ASP A 111 -8.14 -17.77 0.57
CA ASP A 111 -7.45 -18.71 1.46
C ASP A 111 -7.31 -20.09 0.83
N LEU A 112 -6.28 -20.25 0.00
CA LEU A 112 -6.00 -21.50 -0.73
C LEU A 112 -5.58 -22.67 0.16
N GLY A 113 -5.31 -22.42 1.44
CA GLY A 113 -5.00 -23.44 2.44
C GLY A 113 -6.24 -24.20 2.94
N SER A 114 -7.44 -23.65 2.73
CA SER A 114 -8.69 -24.35 3.05
C SER A 114 -9.03 -25.39 1.97
N PRO A 115 -9.62 -26.56 2.32
CA PRO A 115 -10.16 -27.50 1.34
C PRO A 115 -11.22 -26.84 0.43
N PHE A 116 -12.02 -25.94 0.99
CA PHE A 116 -13.06 -25.20 0.28
C PHE A 116 -12.88 -23.68 0.50
N PRO A 117 -11.93 -23.06 -0.23
CA PRO A 117 -11.65 -21.64 -0.10
C PRO A 117 -12.87 -20.77 -0.42
N ARG A 118 -12.86 -19.56 0.15
CA ARG A 118 -13.80 -18.48 -0.19
C ARG A 118 -13.03 -17.21 -0.47
N LEU A 119 -13.67 -16.29 -1.19
CA LEU A 119 -13.17 -14.94 -1.35
C LEU A 119 -13.61 -14.07 -0.16
N ARG A 120 -12.78 -13.13 0.24
CA ARG A 120 -13.06 -12.19 1.33
C ARG A 120 -12.54 -10.81 1.03
N VAL A 121 -13.30 -9.78 1.38
CA VAL A 121 -12.80 -8.41 1.36
C VAL A 121 -12.26 -8.05 2.74
N ILE A 122 -10.96 -7.77 2.83
CA ILE A 122 -10.26 -7.48 4.08
C ILE A 122 -9.48 -6.16 3.98
N SER A 123 -9.26 -5.49 5.10
CA SER A 123 -8.43 -4.27 5.15
C SER A 123 -7.07 -4.50 5.83
N ARG A 124 -6.77 -5.75 6.20
CA ARG A 124 -5.56 -6.17 6.92
C ARG A 124 -5.14 -7.57 6.47
N PRO A 125 -4.28 -7.68 5.44
CA PRO A 125 -3.71 -8.96 5.05
C PRO A 125 -2.89 -9.52 6.22
N ARG A 126 -3.33 -10.65 6.80
CA ARG A 126 -2.71 -11.28 7.98
C ARG A 126 -2.27 -12.71 7.74
N ARG A 127 -2.68 -13.35 6.63
CA ARG A 127 -2.44 -14.77 6.37
C ARG A 127 -1.39 -14.95 5.27
N PRO A 128 -0.13 -15.31 5.58
CA PRO A 128 0.93 -15.43 4.58
C PRO A 128 0.64 -16.43 3.44
N ARG A 129 -0.19 -17.46 3.72
CA ARG A 129 -0.58 -18.51 2.75
C ARG A 129 -1.80 -18.16 1.90
N ALA A 130 -2.46 -17.03 2.20
CA ALA A 130 -3.58 -16.56 1.40
C ALA A 130 -3.07 -15.67 0.27
N ARG A 131 -3.72 -15.76 -0.89
CA ARG A 131 -3.49 -14.82 -1.99
C ARG A 131 -4.27 -13.54 -1.70
N HIS A 132 -3.67 -12.39 -1.97
CA HIS A 132 -4.24 -11.07 -1.73
C HIS A 132 -4.16 -10.24 -3.00
N PHE A 133 -5.29 -9.65 -3.41
CA PHE A 133 -5.42 -8.82 -4.61
C PHE A 133 -5.84 -7.41 -4.19
N GLY A 134 -5.14 -6.39 -4.68
CA GLY A 134 -5.30 -4.99 -4.26
C GLY A 134 -3.93 -4.28 -4.20
N PRO A 135 -3.81 -3.12 -3.51
CA PRO A 135 -4.81 -2.47 -2.66
C PRO A 135 -5.89 -1.69 -3.44
N TYR A 136 -7.15 -1.88 -3.05
CA TYR A 136 -8.28 -1.06 -3.48
C TYR A 136 -8.44 0.17 -2.56
N ARG A 137 -8.81 1.32 -3.14
CA ARG A 137 -9.00 2.59 -2.40
C ARG A 137 -10.20 2.58 -1.45
N GLY A 138 -11.14 1.64 -1.61
CA GLY A 138 -12.33 1.50 -0.78
C GLY A 138 -12.89 0.08 -0.82
N ARG A 139 -13.83 -0.24 0.09
CA ARG A 139 -14.41 -1.58 0.21
C ARG A 139 -15.36 -1.96 -0.93
N ARG A 140 -15.98 -0.96 -1.57
CA ARG A 140 -17.10 -1.15 -2.49
C ARG A 140 -16.71 -1.97 -3.72
N GLN A 141 -15.74 -1.49 -4.49
CA GLN A 141 -15.27 -2.15 -5.71
C GLN A 141 -14.85 -3.61 -5.48
N PRO A 142 -13.96 -3.95 -4.52
CA PRO A 142 -13.61 -5.35 -4.29
C PRO A 142 -14.79 -6.19 -3.79
N ALA A 143 -15.77 -5.62 -3.11
CA ALA A 143 -16.98 -6.35 -2.72
C ALA A 143 -17.87 -6.69 -3.92
N GLU A 144 -18.04 -5.76 -4.87
CA GLU A 144 -18.78 -6.00 -6.11
C GLU A 144 -18.10 -7.09 -6.95
N VAL A 145 -16.77 -7.06 -7.07
CA VAL A 145 -15.97 -8.09 -7.76
C VAL A 145 -16.13 -9.46 -7.10
N VAL A 146 -16.03 -9.54 -5.76
CA VAL A 146 -16.22 -10.81 -5.04
C VAL A 146 -17.60 -11.39 -5.31
N VAL A 147 -18.67 -10.58 -5.21
CA VAL A 147 -20.04 -11.04 -5.48
C VAL A 147 -20.20 -11.54 -6.92
N LEU A 148 -19.58 -10.86 -7.88
CA LEU A 148 -19.62 -11.27 -9.29
C LEU A 148 -18.93 -12.62 -9.50
N LEU A 149 -17.70 -12.78 -8.98
CA LEU A 149 -16.94 -14.03 -9.09
C LEU A 149 -17.63 -15.18 -8.37
N GLU A 150 -18.21 -14.95 -7.19
CA GLU A 150 -19.00 -15.95 -6.46
C GLU A 150 -20.16 -16.46 -7.30
N LYS A 151 -20.88 -15.58 -8.00
CA LYS A 151 -22.01 -15.96 -8.86
C LYS A 151 -21.57 -16.69 -10.13
N ILE A 152 -20.59 -16.15 -10.87
CA ILE A 152 -20.14 -16.71 -12.15
C ILE A 152 -19.55 -18.11 -11.94
N LEU A 153 -18.72 -18.27 -10.91
CA LEU A 153 -17.99 -19.50 -10.64
C LEU A 153 -18.70 -20.40 -9.62
N ARG A 154 -19.89 -20.00 -9.18
CA ARG A 154 -20.74 -20.72 -8.20
C ARG A 154 -19.99 -21.07 -6.91
N LEU A 155 -19.21 -20.12 -6.40
CA LEU A 155 -18.41 -20.28 -5.19
C LEU A 155 -19.26 -20.06 -3.94
N ARG A 156 -18.84 -20.64 -2.82
CA ARG A 156 -19.54 -20.42 -1.56
C ARG A 156 -19.34 -18.98 -1.06
N SER A 157 -20.43 -18.35 -0.63
CA SER A 157 -20.45 -17.05 0.07
C SER A 157 -20.62 -17.20 1.59
N CYS A 158 -20.96 -18.41 2.08
CA CYS A 158 -21.22 -18.67 3.49
C CYS A 158 -19.98 -18.46 4.37
N SER A 159 -20.21 -18.06 5.62
CA SER A 159 -19.16 -17.76 6.58
C SER A 159 -18.53 -19.02 7.19
N GLY A 160 -17.33 -18.86 7.77
CA GLY A 160 -16.64 -19.94 8.49
C GLY A 160 -16.05 -21.05 7.62
N ALA A 161 -15.34 -21.97 8.29
CA ALA A 161 -14.95 -23.24 7.70
C ALA A 161 -16.19 -24.15 7.60
N ILE A 162 -16.31 -24.89 6.50
CA ILE A 162 -17.34 -25.93 6.37
C ILE A 162 -16.74 -27.28 6.76
N ARG A 163 -17.56 -28.08 7.42
CA ARG A 163 -17.38 -29.52 7.57
C ARG A 163 -18.43 -30.17 6.68
N PRO A 164 -18.05 -30.79 5.55
CA PRO A 164 -19.03 -31.41 4.68
C PRO A 164 -19.82 -32.50 5.39
N ASP A 165 -21.13 -32.51 5.18
CA ASP A 165 -22.07 -33.50 5.72
C ASP A 165 -22.99 -33.98 4.57
N PRO A 166 -22.82 -35.21 4.07
CA PRO A 166 -23.60 -35.73 2.94
C PRO A 166 -25.09 -35.92 3.27
N ASP A 167 -25.46 -36.03 4.54
CA ASP A 167 -26.85 -36.27 4.97
C ASP A 167 -27.64 -34.96 5.13
N ALA A 168 -26.95 -33.81 5.10
CA ALA A 168 -27.58 -32.51 5.21
C ALA A 168 -28.17 -32.03 3.87
N SER A 169 -29.23 -31.23 3.95
CA SER A 169 -29.84 -30.60 2.77
C SER A 169 -29.05 -29.37 2.30
N PRO A 170 -28.92 -29.15 0.98
CA PRO A 170 -28.26 -27.96 0.46
C PRO A 170 -29.05 -26.69 0.80
N CYS A 171 -28.34 -25.57 0.98
CA CYS A 171 -28.98 -24.30 1.31
C CYS A 171 -29.56 -23.58 0.08
N LEU A 172 -30.29 -22.50 0.32
CA LEU A 172 -30.92 -21.69 -0.74
C LEU A 172 -29.95 -21.26 -1.85
N GLN A 173 -28.69 -20.94 -1.50
CA GLN A 173 -27.68 -20.51 -2.49
C GLN A 173 -27.42 -21.58 -3.55
N HIS A 174 -27.49 -22.86 -3.18
CA HIS A 174 -27.43 -23.95 -4.15
C HIS A 174 -28.72 -24.05 -4.95
N GLY A 175 -29.88 -23.95 -4.30
CA GLY A 175 -31.19 -24.02 -4.96
C GLY A 175 -31.44 -22.92 -5.99
N ILE A 176 -30.68 -21.81 -5.94
CA ILE A 176 -30.71 -20.73 -6.94
C ILE A 176 -29.46 -20.71 -7.85
N ASP A 177 -28.74 -21.84 -7.95
CA ASP A 177 -27.57 -22.02 -8.82
C ASP A 177 -26.37 -21.09 -8.53
N GLN A 178 -26.28 -20.51 -7.33
CA GLN A 178 -25.16 -19.63 -6.93
C GLN A 178 -24.03 -20.35 -6.19
N CYS A 179 -24.20 -21.63 -5.84
CA CYS A 179 -23.19 -22.40 -5.12
C CYS A 179 -23.20 -23.87 -5.55
N THR A 180 -22.03 -24.45 -5.78
CA THR A 180 -21.85 -25.90 -6.04
C THR A 180 -21.98 -26.79 -4.79
N ALA A 181 -22.37 -26.21 -3.66
CA ALA A 181 -22.70 -26.90 -2.42
C ALA A 181 -21.61 -27.87 -1.89
N PRO A 182 -20.36 -27.41 -1.68
CA PRO A 182 -19.33 -28.24 -1.08
C PRO A 182 -19.63 -28.68 0.37
N CYS A 183 -20.54 -27.98 1.06
CA CYS A 183 -20.94 -28.31 2.43
C CYS A 183 -21.76 -29.60 2.55
N VAL A 184 -22.34 -30.07 1.45
CA VAL A 184 -23.11 -31.33 1.40
C VAL A 184 -22.51 -32.30 0.39
N THR A 185 -21.22 -32.14 0.08
CA THR A 185 -20.44 -33.03 -0.81
C THR A 185 -20.93 -33.15 -2.26
N LEU A 186 -21.86 -32.27 -2.71
CA LEU A 186 -22.33 -32.25 -4.11
C LEU A 186 -21.23 -31.85 -5.12
N VAL A 187 -20.14 -31.27 -4.65
CA VAL A 187 -18.93 -31.02 -5.44
C VAL A 187 -17.70 -31.54 -4.70
N GLY A 188 -16.84 -32.25 -5.43
CA GLY A 188 -15.57 -32.73 -4.90
C GLY A 188 -14.58 -31.60 -4.64
N ILE A 189 -13.69 -31.79 -3.67
CA ILE A 189 -12.65 -30.80 -3.28
C ILE A 189 -11.84 -30.31 -4.49
N ASN A 190 -11.42 -31.23 -5.37
CA ASN A 190 -10.59 -30.88 -6.53
C ASN A 190 -11.32 -29.99 -7.54
N VAL A 191 -12.59 -30.30 -7.80
CA VAL A 191 -13.45 -29.54 -8.72
C VAL A 191 -13.71 -28.15 -8.14
N TYR A 192 -14.11 -28.07 -6.87
CA TYR A 192 -14.35 -26.80 -6.21
C TYR A 192 -13.08 -25.93 -6.17
N ARG A 193 -11.92 -26.52 -5.88
CA ARG A 193 -10.63 -25.81 -5.92
C ARG A 193 -10.27 -25.32 -7.32
N ALA A 194 -10.65 -26.03 -8.38
CA ALA A 194 -10.47 -25.54 -9.75
C ALA A 194 -11.31 -24.28 -10.01
N GLN A 195 -12.57 -24.23 -9.54
CA GLN A 195 -13.42 -23.02 -9.63
C GLN A 195 -12.77 -21.82 -8.92
N VAL A 196 -12.21 -22.03 -7.71
CA VAL A 196 -11.50 -20.98 -6.97
C VAL A 196 -10.23 -20.54 -7.70
N ARG A 197 -9.46 -21.47 -8.28
CA ARG A 197 -8.25 -21.13 -9.04
C ARG A 197 -8.57 -20.28 -10.26
N GLU A 198 -9.71 -20.52 -10.90
CA GLU A 198 -10.17 -19.67 -11.99
C GLU A 198 -10.49 -18.25 -11.50
N ALA A 199 -11.12 -18.09 -10.33
CA ALA A 199 -11.32 -16.78 -9.72
C ALA A 199 -9.98 -16.06 -9.45
N VAL A 200 -8.99 -16.80 -8.94
CA VAL A 200 -7.64 -16.26 -8.72
C VAL A 200 -7.00 -15.83 -10.03
N ARG A 201 -7.08 -16.64 -11.09
CA ARG A 201 -6.53 -16.31 -12.41
C ARG A 201 -7.15 -15.03 -12.97
N LEU A 202 -8.47 -14.87 -12.88
CA LEU A 202 -9.18 -13.67 -13.31
C LEU A 202 -8.78 -12.42 -12.50
N LEU A 203 -8.46 -12.58 -11.22
CA LEU A 203 -7.99 -11.48 -10.36
C LEU A 203 -6.51 -11.12 -10.58
N GLU A 204 -5.70 -12.03 -11.14
CA GLU A 204 -4.29 -11.80 -11.48
C GLU A 204 -4.10 -11.19 -12.87
N ASP A 205 -5.11 -11.28 -13.74
CA ASP A 205 -5.04 -10.82 -15.12
C ASP A 205 -5.08 -9.27 -15.19
N PRO A 206 -4.00 -8.61 -15.65
CA PRO A 206 -3.92 -7.16 -15.75
C PRO A 206 -4.97 -6.54 -16.69
N ALA A 207 -5.56 -7.32 -17.59
CA ALA A 207 -6.59 -6.84 -18.51
C ALA A 207 -7.91 -6.48 -17.81
N TYR A 208 -8.09 -6.88 -16.54
CA TYR A 208 -9.32 -6.70 -15.77
C TYR A 208 -9.17 -5.82 -14.51
N LEU A 209 -8.01 -5.15 -14.36
CA LEU A 209 -7.73 -4.16 -13.31
C LEU A 209 -7.68 -2.73 -13.86
#